data_AF-A0A101JVG5-F1
#
_entry.id   AF-A0A101JVG5-F1
#
_cell.length_a   1.000
_cell.length_b   1.000
_cell.length_c   1.000
_cell.angle_alpha   90.00
_cell.angle_beta   90.00
_cell.angle_gamma   90.00
#
_symmetry.space_group_name_H-M   'P 1'
#
loop_
_entity.id
_entity.type
_entity.pdbx_description
1 polymer ?
#
loop_
_entity_poly.entity_id
_entity_poly.type
_entity_poly.pdbx_seq_one_letter_code
_entity_poly.pdbx_strand_id
1 'polypeptide(L)'
;MSRIALLATGLVLAFSSAGLAQAQQIPTPAAAGPQTAAASDDPIPRAARAEARRDCYAENIALSGDDLRRAMRNCMQERFPGVQLYAADGLTRDGKPTAATARAVCKQQADDRKLAGSERTAALVACFNEKRPDLAQRAECRKEARGKGLEAEALRAAIAGCARDSQG
;
A
#
# COMPACT_ATOMS: atom_id res chain seq x y z
N MET A 1 44.48 36.44 27.28
CA MET A 1 45.87 36.51 26.77
C MET A 1 45.84 36.06 25.33
N SER A 2 46.11 36.98 24.40
CA SER A 2 46.08 36.78 22.95
C SER A 2 47.23 35.90 22.45
N ARG A 3 47.04 35.24 21.30
CA ARG A 3 48.08 35.08 20.26
C ARG A 3 47.45 34.72 18.91
N ILE A 4 47.56 35.68 17.99
CA ILE A 4 47.29 35.60 16.56
C ILE A 4 48.54 35.04 15.88
N ALA A 5 48.37 34.22 14.85
CA ALA A 5 49.39 34.03 13.82
C ALA A 5 48.69 33.97 12.44
N LEU A 6 48.80 35.07 11.71
CA LEU A 6 48.58 35.22 10.28
C LEU A 6 49.73 34.55 9.52
N LEU A 7 49.44 33.91 8.38
CA LEU A 7 50.36 33.96 7.24
C LEU A 7 49.54 33.99 5.93
N ALA A 8 49.64 35.12 5.26
CA ALA A 8 49.22 35.37 3.90
C ALA A 8 50.46 35.42 3.00
N THR A 9 50.40 34.74 1.87
CA THR A 9 51.27 34.91 0.68
C THR A 9 50.35 34.58 -0.50
N GLY A 10 49.89 35.55 -1.30
CA GLY A 10 50.66 36.23 -2.36
C GLY A 10 50.65 35.36 -3.64
N LEU A 11 50.50 35.81 -4.88
CA LEU A 11 50.27 37.11 -5.51
C LEU A 11 50.29 36.77 -7.04
N VAL A 12 49.29 37.25 -7.80
CA VAL A 12 49.34 37.65 -9.24
C VAL A 12 49.52 36.56 -10.32
N LEU A 13 48.58 36.52 -11.27
CA LEU A 13 48.80 36.97 -12.66
C LEU A 13 47.47 37.08 -13.40
N ALA A 14 47.10 38.31 -13.75
CA ALA A 14 46.10 38.60 -14.77
C ALA A 14 46.73 38.35 -16.14
N PHE A 15 45.99 37.68 -17.03
CA PHE A 15 46.25 37.74 -18.47
C PHE A 15 44.92 37.90 -19.21
N SER A 16 44.92 38.90 -20.10
CA SER A 16 43.78 39.38 -20.85
C SER A 16 43.53 38.57 -22.13
N SER A 17 42.29 38.71 -22.61
CA SER A 17 41.85 38.86 -24.01
C SER A 17 41.40 37.64 -24.84
N ALA A 18 40.25 37.90 -25.49
CA ALA A 18 39.76 37.41 -26.77
C ALA A 18 39.22 35.97 -26.89
N GLY A 19 37.88 35.91 -26.90
CA GLY A 19 37.08 35.31 -27.98
C GLY A 19 37.39 33.89 -28.45
N LEU A 20 36.42 32.99 -28.23
CA LEU A 20 35.72 32.28 -29.30
C LEU A 20 34.51 31.57 -28.71
N ALA A 21 33.35 31.80 -29.34
CA ALA A 21 32.12 31.09 -29.08
C ALA A 21 32.33 29.59 -29.34
N GLN A 22 32.08 28.77 -28.34
CA GLN A 22 31.78 27.36 -28.53
C GLN A 22 30.47 27.08 -27.80
N ALA A 23 29.40 26.99 -28.58
CA ALA A 23 28.12 26.47 -28.14
C ALA A 23 28.34 25.02 -27.68
N GLN A 24 28.53 24.81 -26.38
CA GLN A 24 28.43 23.48 -25.81
C GLN A 24 26.94 23.15 -25.68
N GLN A 25 26.48 22.26 -26.55
CA GLN A 25 25.23 21.54 -26.39
C GLN A 25 25.21 20.89 -25.02
N ILE A 26 24.45 21.47 -24.11
CA ILE A 26 23.99 20.80 -22.90
C ILE A 26 23.22 19.57 -23.40
N PRO A 27 23.56 18.34 -23.01
CA PRO A 27 22.68 17.21 -23.22
C PRO A 27 21.43 17.47 -22.39
N THR A 28 20.38 17.92 -23.07
CA THR A 28 19.02 17.97 -22.57
C THR A 28 18.75 16.60 -21.93
N PRO A 29 18.38 16.50 -20.64
CA PRO A 29 17.82 15.26 -20.15
C PRO A 29 16.58 15.00 -20.99
N ALA A 30 16.59 13.87 -21.69
CA ALA A 30 15.48 13.39 -22.48
C ALA A 30 14.22 13.58 -21.63
N ALA A 31 13.30 14.41 -22.13
CA ALA A 31 11.97 14.52 -21.58
C ALA A 31 11.47 13.10 -21.41
N ALA A 32 11.20 12.72 -20.16
CA ALA A 32 10.51 11.50 -19.85
C ALA A 32 9.22 11.54 -20.67
N GLY A 33 9.20 10.77 -21.76
CA GLY A 33 7.99 10.58 -22.54
C GLY A 33 6.87 10.14 -21.60
N PRO A 34 5.61 10.39 -21.95
CA PRO A 34 4.49 9.91 -21.15
C PRO A 34 4.70 8.42 -20.96
N GLN A 35 5.01 8.03 -19.72
CA GLN A 35 4.94 6.65 -19.30
C GLN A 35 3.47 6.30 -19.50
N THR A 36 3.16 5.66 -20.61
CA THR A 36 1.93 4.89 -20.76
C THR A 36 1.96 3.90 -19.62
N ALA A 37 1.34 4.30 -18.52
CA ALA A 37 1.06 3.43 -17.41
C ALA A 37 0.44 2.18 -18.02
N ALA A 38 1.07 1.03 -17.76
CA ALA A 38 0.44 -0.26 -18.03
C ALA A 38 -1.02 -0.12 -17.58
N ALA A 39 -1.95 -0.33 -18.51
CA ALA A 39 -3.36 -0.33 -18.22
C ALA A 39 -3.60 -1.45 -17.21
N SER A 40 -3.47 -1.12 -15.94
CA SER A 40 -4.07 -1.91 -14.89
C SER A 40 -5.54 -1.92 -15.23
N ASP A 41 -6.14 -3.11 -15.32
CA ASP A 41 -7.59 -3.35 -15.31
C ASP A 41 -8.21 -2.88 -13.97
N ASP A 42 -7.81 -1.70 -13.51
CA ASP A 42 -8.42 -1.00 -12.40
C ASP A 42 -9.76 -0.49 -12.92
N PRO A 43 -10.88 -0.95 -12.35
CA PRO A 43 -12.21 -0.58 -12.83
C PRO A 43 -12.49 0.92 -12.66
N ILE A 44 -11.60 1.66 -12.00
CA ILE A 44 -11.68 3.11 -11.79
C ILE A 44 -10.33 3.75 -12.15
N PRO A 45 -10.29 4.65 -13.14
CA PRO A 45 -9.09 5.42 -13.46
C PRO A 45 -8.57 6.21 -12.25
N ARG A 46 -7.25 6.25 -12.05
CA ARG A 46 -6.64 6.92 -10.89
C ARG A 46 -7.03 8.40 -10.79
N ALA A 47 -7.11 9.09 -11.92
CA ALA A 47 -7.54 10.49 -11.98
C ALA A 47 -8.97 10.67 -11.47
N ALA A 48 -9.92 9.85 -11.94
CA ALA A 48 -11.31 9.86 -11.49
C ALA A 48 -11.42 9.57 -9.98
N ARG A 49 -10.63 8.62 -9.46
CA ARG A 49 -10.57 8.34 -8.02
C ARG A 49 -10.01 9.52 -7.22
N ALA A 50 -9.01 10.22 -7.73
CA ALA A 50 -8.41 11.38 -7.06
C ALA A 50 -9.37 12.56 -7.02
N GLU A 51 -10.10 12.80 -8.11
CA GLU A 51 -11.15 13.81 -8.20
C GLU A 51 -12.29 13.52 -7.21
N ALA A 52 -12.85 12.31 -7.25
CA ALA A 52 -13.88 11.88 -6.31
C ALA A 52 -13.49 12.07 -4.84
N ARG A 53 -12.21 11.82 -4.49
CA ARG A 53 -11.72 12.07 -3.12
C ARG A 53 -11.74 13.54 -2.75
N ARG A 54 -11.42 14.45 -3.67
CA ARG A 54 -11.47 15.90 -3.43
C ARG A 54 -12.91 16.35 -3.23
N ASP A 55 -13.81 15.90 -4.11
CA ASP A 55 -15.24 16.22 -4.04
C ASP A 55 -15.85 15.75 -2.72
N CYS A 56 -15.65 14.47 -2.38
CA CYS A 56 -16.13 13.90 -1.11
C CYS A 56 -15.58 14.62 0.11
N TYR A 57 -14.32 15.08 0.07
CA TYR A 57 -13.74 15.83 1.18
C TYR A 57 -14.37 17.22 1.30
N ALA A 58 -14.59 17.91 0.17
CA ALA A 58 -15.25 19.21 0.13
C ALA A 58 -16.68 19.13 0.68
N GLU A 59 -17.43 18.08 0.34
CA GLU A 59 -18.78 17.82 0.84
C GLU A 59 -18.83 17.52 2.34
N ASN A 60 -17.75 16.99 2.91
CA ASN A 60 -17.69 16.53 4.30
C ASN A 60 -16.74 17.36 5.18
N ILE A 61 -16.38 18.58 4.76
CA ILE A 61 -15.37 19.41 5.43
C ILE A 61 -15.71 19.77 6.89
N ALA A 62 -16.98 19.73 7.25
CA ALA A 62 -17.46 19.99 8.61
C ALA A 62 -17.26 18.79 9.57
N LEU A 63 -16.99 17.59 9.04
CA LEU A 63 -16.79 16.38 9.83
C LEU A 63 -15.31 16.21 10.21
N SER A 64 -15.06 15.47 11.29
CA SER A 64 -13.71 15.09 11.69
C SER A 64 -13.68 13.67 12.29
N GLY A 65 -12.48 13.15 12.55
CA GLY A 65 -12.30 11.88 13.25
C GLY A 65 -12.96 10.67 12.56
N ASP A 66 -13.69 9.88 13.35
CA ASP A 66 -14.42 8.70 12.87
C ASP A 66 -15.56 9.04 11.91
N ASP A 67 -16.24 10.16 12.12
CA ASP A 67 -17.39 10.57 11.31
C ASP A 67 -16.96 10.96 9.91
N LEU A 68 -15.88 11.74 9.79
CA LEU A 68 -15.28 12.05 8.48
C LEU A 68 -14.84 10.77 7.77
N ARG A 69 -14.18 9.84 8.49
CA ARG A 69 -13.73 8.56 7.90
C ARG A 69 -14.91 7.72 7.38
N ARG A 70 -16.03 7.71 8.11
CA ARG A 70 -17.25 7.01 7.68
C ARG A 70 -17.90 7.69 6.48
N ALA A 71 -18.08 9.00 6.53
CA ALA A 71 -18.71 9.77 5.47
C ALA A 71 -17.90 9.72 4.16
N MET A 72 -16.57 9.86 4.25
CA MET A 72 -15.67 9.70 3.10
C MET A 72 -15.78 8.32 2.45
N ARG A 73 -15.92 7.25 3.25
CA ARG A 73 -16.10 5.89 2.71
C ARG A 73 -17.43 5.74 1.97
N ASN A 74 -18.50 6.27 2.54
CA ASN A 74 -19.84 6.20 1.95
C ASN A 74 -19.88 7.01 0.65
N CYS A 75 -19.45 8.28 0.68
CA CYS A 75 -19.40 9.13 -0.51
C CYS A 75 -18.55 8.51 -1.64
N MET A 76 -17.37 7.99 -1.31
CA MET A 76 -16.53 7.30 -2.30
C MET A 76 -17.22 6.07 -2.88
N GLN A 77 -17.91 5.27 -2.08
CA GLN A 77 -18.64 4.10 -2.56
C GLN A 77 -19.83 4.48 -3.46
N GLU A 78 -20.55 5.55 -3.11
CA GLU A 78 -21.67 6.09 -3.90
C GLU A 78 -21.21 6.67 -5.25
N ARG A 79 -20.01 7.26 -5.31
CA ARG A 79 -19.43 7.76 -6.57
C ARG A 79 -19.11 6.66 -7.58
N PHE A 80 -18.95 5.42 -7.11
CA PHE A 80 -18.62 4.25 -7.94
C PHE A 80 -19.52 3.05 -7.63
N PRO A 81 -20.83 3.10 -7.96
CA PRO A 81 -21.83 2.14 -7.50
C PRO A 81 -21.66 0.73 -8.08
N GLY A 82 -20.85 0.55 -9.12
CA GLY A 82 -20.53 -0.75 -9.72
C GLY A 82 -19.23 -1.40 -9.21
N VAL A 83 -18.51 -0.75 -8.29
CA VAL A 83 -17.21 -1.22 -7.81
C VAL A 83 -17.19 -1.25 -6.29
N GLN A 84 -16.98 -2.43 -5.72
CA GLN A 84 -16.83 -2.57 -4.26
C GLN A 84 -15.49 -1.95 -3.82
N LEU A 85 -15.50 -0.71 -3.33
CA LEU A 85 -14.25 -0.02 -2.96
C LEU A 85 -13.74 -0.44 -1.58
N TYR A 86 -14.67 -0.72 -0.68
CA TYR A 86 -14.40 -1.05 0.71
C TYR A 86 -15.05 -2.37 1.06
N ALA A 87 -14.61 -3.01 2.14
CA ALA A 87 -15.40 -4.11 2.68
C ALA A 87 -16.78 -3.60 3.11
N ALA A 88 -17.83 -4.27 2.65
CA ALA A 88 -19.23 -4.01 2.98
C ALA A 88 -19.98 -5.34 3.04
N ASP A 89 -21.04 -5.41 3.84
CA ASP A 89 -21.93 -6.57 3.95
C ASP A 89 -21.19 -7.90 4.24
N GLY A 90 -20.10 -7.80 4.98
CA GLY A 90 -19.29 -8.97 5.34
C GLY A 90 -18.42 -9.52 4.21
N LEU A 91 -18.29 -8.81 3.08
CA LEU A 91 -17.43 -9.15 1.95
C LEU A 91 -16.24 -8.18 1.86
N THR A 92 -15.11 -8.66 1.35
CA THR A 92 -13.98 -7.84 0.92
C THR A 92 -14.26 -7.27 -0.46
N ARG A 93 -13.41 -6.33 -0.91
CA ARG A 93 -13.45 -5.80 -2.28
C ARG A 93 -13.49 -6.91 -3.33
N ASP A 94 -12.72 -7.97 -3.12
CA ASP A 94 -12.58 -9.07 -4.08
C ASP A 94 -13.72 -10.12 -3.94
N GLY A 95 -14.83 -9.76 -3.28
CA GLY A 95 -16.02 -10.61 -3.12
C GLY A 95 -15.87 -11.76 -2.12
N LYS A 96 -14.71 -11.91 -1.46
CA LYS A 96 -14.47 -12.96 -0.45
C LYS A 96 -15.06 -12.56 0.90
N PRO A 97 -15.51 -13.48 1.76
CA PRO A 97 -15.97 -13.11 3.09
C PRO A 97 -14.86 -12.43 3.89
N THR A 98 -15.17 -11.41 4.68
CA THR A 98 -14.19 -10.84 5.62
C THR A 98 -13.75 -11.89 6.63
N ALA A 99 -12.59 -11.70 7.28
CA ALA A 99 -12.14 -12.62 8.31
C ALA A 99 -13.14 -12.73 9.47
N ALA A 100 -13.83 -11.63 9.81
CA ALA A 100 -14.88 -11.63 10.82
C ALA A 100 -16.09 -12.46 10.38
N THR A 101 -16.59 -12.25 9.16
CA THR A 101 -17.72 -13.00 8.58
C THR A 101 -17.39 -14.48 8.46
N ALA A 102 -16.21 -14.83 7.93
CA ALA A 102 -15.76 -16.22 7.83
C ALA A 102 -15.68 -16.89 9.22
N ARG A 103 -15.15 -16.20 10.24
CA ARG A 103 -15.12 -16.72 11.61
C ARG A 103 -16.50 -16.91 12.20
N ALA A 104 -17.43 -15.98 11.95
CA ALA A 104 -18.81 -16.09 12.43
C ALA A 104 -19.51 -17.31 11.82
N VAL A 105 -19.38 -17.50 10.50
CA VAL A 105 -19.93 -18.67 9.80
C VAL A 105 -19.32 -19.97 10.32
N CYS A 106 -18.00 -20.03 10.46
CA CYS A 106 -17.32 -21.23 10.96
C CYS A 106 -17.68 -21.54 12.42
N LYS A 107 -17.86 -20.49 13.24
CA LYS A 107 -18.35 -20.64 14.61
C LYS A 107 -19.75 -21.25 14.63
N GLN A 108 -20.66 -20.72 13.81
CA GLN A 108 -22.03 -21.25 13.70
C GLN A 108 -22.02 -22.73 13.31
N GLN A 109 -21.23 -23.12 12.30
CA GLN A 109 -21.12 -24.52 11.88
C GLN A 109 -20.57 -25.45 12.97
N ALA A 110 -19.59 -24.98 13.76
CA ALA A 110 -19.07 -25.76 14.88
C ALA A 110 -20.08 -25.87 16.04
N ASP A 111 -20.88 -24.82 16.27
CA ASP A 111 -21.95 -24.78 17.27
C ASP A 111 -23.12 -25.69 16.88
N ASP A 112 -23.55 -25.67 15.61
CA ASP A 112 -24.60 -26.55 15.07
C ASP A 112 -24.22 -28.02 15.20
N ARG A 113 -22.93 -28.33 15.06
CA ARG A 113 -22.35 -29.66 15.24
C ARG A 113 -22.03 -29.99 16.70
N LYS A 114 -22.28 -29.07 17.64
CA LYS A 114 -21.99 -29.20 19.08
C LYS A 114 -20.55 -29.62 19.39
N LEU A 115 -19.59 -29.18 18.55
CA LEU A 115 -18.18 -29.55 18.71
C LEU A 115 -17.59 -28.85 19.94
N ALA A 116 -16.74 -29.58 20.66
CA ALA A 116 -16.03 -29.10 21.84
C ALA A 116 -14.53 -29.44 21.78
N GLY A 117 -13.74 -28.80 22.66
CA GLY A 117 -12.32 -29.13 22.85
C GLY A 117 -11.44 -28.99 21.60
N SER A 118 -10.53 -29.95 21.41
CA SER A 118 -9.59 -29.99 20.29
C SER A 118 -10.31 -30.18 18.95
N GLU A 119 -11.38 -30.96 18.90
CA GLU A 119 -12.19 -31.19 17.70
C GLU A 119 -12.82 -29.90 17.19
N ARG A 120 -13.38 -29.09 18.11
CA ARG A 120 -13.89 -27.75 17.76
C ARG A 120 -12.81 -26.88 17.14
N THR A 121 -11.62 -26.84 17.75
CA THR A 121 -10.50 -26.03 17.26
C THR A 121 -10.08 -26.47 15.86
N ALA A 122 -9.95 -27.77 15.63
CA ALA A 122 -9.61 -28.32 14.32
C ALA A 122 -10.67 -27.97 13.25
N ALA A 123 -11.96 -28.09 13.59
CA ALA A 123 -13.05 -27.75 12.68
C ALA A 123 -13.09 -26.24 12.35
N LEU A 124 -12.86 -25.37 13.34
CA LEU A 124 -12.81 -23.93 13.10
C LEU A 124 -11.65 -23.54 12.18
N VAL A 125 -10.47 -24.13 12.39
CA VAL A 125 -9.30 -23.88 11.53
C VAL A 125 -9.54 -24.40 10.11
N ALA A 126 -10.07 -25.62 9.97
CA ALA A 126 -10.38 -26.20 8.67
C ALA A 126 -11.40 -25.35 7.88
N CYS A 127 -12.52 -25.00 8.51
CA CYS A 127 -13.54 -24.14 7.89
C CYS A 127 -12.97 -22.77 7.51
N PHE A 128 -12.17 -22.14 8.40
CA PHE A 128 -11.61 -20.83 8.11
C PHE A 128 -10.62 -20.89 6.93
N ASN A 129 -9.77 -21.91 6.88
CA ASN A 129 -8.80 -22.09 5.80
C ASN A 129 -9.48 -22.37 4.46
N GLU A 130 -10.59 -23.11 4.45
CA GLU A 130 -11.41 -23.34 3.25
C GLU A 130 -12.05 -22.03 2.76
N LYS A 131 -12.61 -21.22 3.67
CA LYS A 131 -13.28 -19.95 3.33
C LYS A 131 -12.29 -18.84 2.96
N ARG A 132 -11.06 -18.88 3.51
CA ARG A 132 -10.01 -17.88 3.35
C ARG A 132 -8.63 -18.52 3.11
N PRO A 133 -8.45 -19.21 1.98
CA PRO A 133 -7.16 -19.84 1.65
C PRO A 133 -6.05 -18.80 1.47
N ASP A 134 -6.41 -17.59 1.03
CA ASP A 134 -5.48 -16.46 0.93
C ASP A 134 -4.87 -16.08 2.29
N LEU A 135 -5.67 -16.11 3.37
CA LEU A 135 -5.18 -15.80 4.71
C LEU A 135 -4.37 -16.94 5.31
N ALA A 136 -4.74 -18.19 4.99
CA ALA A 136 -4.01 -19.38 5.39
C ALA A 136 -2.61 -19.39 4.75
N GLN A 137 -2.51 -19.17 3.44
CA GLN A 137 -1.21 -19.07 2.74
C GLN A 137 -0.34 -17.95 3.31
N ARG A 138 -0.91 -16.78 3.60
CA ARG A 138 -0.16 -15.69 4.24
C ARG A 138 0.30 -16.03 5.65
N ALA A 139 -0.42 -16.89 6.38
CA ALA A 139 0.01 -17.37 7.69
C ALA A 139 1.20 -18.33 7.57
N GLU A 140 1.17 -19.26 6.61
CA GLU A 140 2.29 -20.16 6.35
C GLU A 140 3.53 -19.40 5.86
N CYS A 141 3.39 -18.44 4.93
CA CYS A 141 4.52 -17.60 4.53
C CYS A 141 5.13 -16.83 5.72
N ARG A 142 4.31 -16.30 6.63
CA ARG A 142 4.80 -15.67 7.86
C ARG A 142 5.58 -16.65 8.74
N LYS A 143 5.11 -17.89 8.85
CA LYS A 143 5.74 -18.94 9.65
C LYS A 143 7.07 -19.35 9.03
N GLU A 144 7.14 -19.54 7.72
CA GLU A 144 8.39 -19.84 7.01
C GLU A 144 9.41 -18.71 7.10
N ALA A 145 8.98 -17.46 6.92
CA ALA A 145 9.87 -16.31 7.03
C ALA A 145 10.48 -16.18 8.43
N ARG A 146 9.67 -16.42 9.47
CA ARG A 146 10.16 -16.49 10.87
C ARG A 146 11.08 -17.69 11.10
N GLY A 147 10.77 -18.85 10.51
CA GLY A 147 11.62 -20.04 10.57
C GLY A 147 13.00 -19.83 9.94
N LYS A 148 13.11 -18.89 8.99
CA LYS A 148 14.38 -18.45 8.38
C LYS A 148 15.13 -17.42 9.24
N GLY A 149 14.63 -17.05 10.41
CA GLY A 149 15.22 -16.03 11.28
C GLY A 149 15.15 -14.61 10.71
N LEU A 150 14.26 -14.35 9.75
CA LEU A 150 14.07 -13.01 9.21
C LEU A 150 13.34 -12.15 10.23
N GLU A 151 13.94 -11.02 10.60
CA GLU A 151 13.38 -10.06 11.53
C GLU A 151 13.04 -8.73 10.85
N ALA A 152 12.19 -7.94 11.51
CA ALA A 152 11.85 -6.57 11.17
C ALA A 152 11.57 -6.33 9.67
N GLU A 153 12.47 -5.64 8.97
CA GLU A 153 12.29 -5.20 7.58
C GLU A 153 12.39 -6.36 6.57
N ALA A 154 13.29 -7.30 6.81
CA ALA A 154 13.41 -8.51 5.99
C ALA A 154 12.15 -9.39 6.11
N LEU A 155 11.57 -9.48 7.30
CA LEU A 155 10.28 -10.16 7.51
C LEU A 155 9.14 -9.46 6.76
N ARG A 156 9.07 -8.13 6.83
CA ARG A 156 8.05 -7.36 6.09
C ARG A 156 8.18 -7.55 4.58
N ALA A 157 9.40 -7.50 4.05
CA ALA A 157 9.68 -7.73 2.64
C ALA A 157 9.30 -9.14 2.18
N ALA A 158 9.64 -10.17 2.96
CA ALA A 158 9.27 -11.55 2.68
C ALA A 158 7.74 -11.75 2.65
N ILE A 159 7.02 -11.20 3.63
CA ILE A 159 5.55 -11.27 3.69
C ILE A 159 4.90 -10.53 2.52
N ALA A 160 5.47 -9.39 2.12
CA ALA A 160 5.00 -8.60 0.99
C ALA A 160 5.27 -9.28 -0.36
N GLY A 161 6.33 -10.08 -0.47
CA GLY A 161 6.57 -10.97 -1.61
C GLY A 161 5.43 -12.00 -1.76
N CYS A 162 5.18 -12.77 -0.71
CA CYS A 162 4.14 -13.81 -0.73
C CYS A 162 2.72 -13.29 -1.04
N ALA A 163 2.41 -12.05 -0.64
CA ALA A 163 1.12 -11.45 -0.94
C ALA A 163 0.94 -11.07 -2.43
N ARG A 164 2.05 -10.83 -3.15
CA ARG A 164 2.04 -10.55 -4.59
C ARG A 164 1.98 -11.85 -5.40
N ASP A 165 2.69 -12.88 -4.96
CA ASP A 165 2.73 -14.18 -5.64
C ASP A 165 1.39 -14.94 -5.56
N SER A 166 0.56 -14.64 -4.56
CA SER A 166 -0.79 -15.21 -4.40
C SER A 166 -1.89 -14.45 -5.15
N GLN A 167 -1.55 -13.36 -5.85
CA GLN A 167 -2.45 -12.59 -6.72
C GLN A 167 -2.19 -12.84 -8.22
N GLY A 168 -1.21 -13.70 -8.56
CA GLY A 168 -0.89 -14.11 -9.93
C GLY A 168 -1.67 -15.32 -10.40
#